data_AF-A0A9D5N904-F1
#
_entry.id   AF-A0A9D5N904-F1
#
_cell.length_a   1.000
_cell.length_b   1.000
_cell.length_c   1.000
_cell.angle_alpha   90.00
_cell.angle_beta   90.00
_cell.angle_gamma   90.00
#
_symmetry.space_group_name_H-M   'P 1'
#
loop_
_entity.id
_entity.type
_entity.pdbx_description
1 polymer ?
#
loop_
_entity_poly.entity_id
_entity_poly.type
_entity_poly.pdbx_seq_one_letter_code
_entity_poly.pdbx_strand_id
1 'polypeptide(L)'
;MKKTFCMLLTVILALALAGCGAGSADKTDGGKQTASAYLDQDESCVEVTVDLTGGWSVEFARGAVYLYDGEITEDKESTAMLITLDKDVYEEDMAEAMADQNHKDVDGGVYYTGSGNEGSYLTSLNDSAYVLITAPDQANMEDIVARFTLTLD
;
A
#
# COMPACT_ATOMS: atom_id res chain seq x y z
N MET A 1 -20.51 -26.05 34.30
CA MET A 1 -19.03 -26.07 34.40
C MET A 1 -18.51 -24.83 33.70
N LYS A 2 -17.77 -23.99 34.43
CA LYS A 2 -17.10 -22.79 33.91
C LYS A 2 -15.83 -23.21 33.16
N LYS A 3 -15.57 -22.65 31.98
CA LYS A 3 -14.23 -22.35 31.49
C LYS A 3 -14.25 -20.97 30.83
N THR A 4 -13.81 -20.01 31.61
CA THR A 4 -13.45 -18.64 31.24
C THR A 4 -12.19 -18.70 30.36
N PHE A 5 -12.22 -18.10 29.17
CA PHE A 5 -10.99 -17.62 28.53
C PHE A 5 -11.08 -16.11 28.48
N CYS A 6 -10.45 -15.48 29.48
CA CYS A 6 -10.02 -14.10 29.41
C CYS A 6 -8.87 -14.03 28.39
N MET A 7 -9.06 -13.26 27.32
CA MET A 7 -7.94 -12.60 26.67
C MET A 7 -8.31 -11.12 26.59
N LEU A 8 -7.82 -10.38 27.58
CA LEU A 8 -7.61 -8.94 27.47
C LEU A 8 -6.54 -8.73 26.39
N LEU A 9 -6.87 -7.97 25.36
CA LEU A 9 -5.89 -7.11 24.70
C LEU A 9 -6.51 -5.73 24.60
N THR A 10 -6.11 -4.85 25.52
CA THR A 10 -6.54 -3.46 25.59
C THR A 10 -5.31 -2.56 25.42
N VAL A 11 -5.42 -1.64 24.44
CA VAL A 11 -4.70 -0.35 24.29
C VAL A 11 -3.25 -0.50 23.80
N ILE A 12 -2.76 0.16 22.74
CA ILE A 12 -2.66 1.63 22.53
C ILE A 12 -2.59 1.94 21.02
N LEU A 13 -3.55 2.71 20.47
CA LEU A 13 -3.23 3.71 19.44
C LEU A 13 -4.33 4.79 19.39
N ALA A 14 -4.41 5.58 20.45
CA ALA A 14 -5.00 6.91 20.40
C ALA A 14 -4.21 7.75 21.41
N LEU A 15 -3.27 8.55 20.91
CA LEU A 15 -2.77 9.80 21.49
C LEU A 15 -1.52 10.26 20.73
N ALA A 16 -1.74 10.89 19.58
CA ALA A 16 -0.93 12.01 19.16
C ALA A 16 -1.86 12.98 18.45
N LEU A 17 -2.70 13.70 19.21
CA LEU A 17 -3.33 14.98 18.82
C LEU A 17 -4.06 15.54 20.05
N ALA A 18 -3.29 15.91 21.06
CA ALA A 18 -3.69 16.93 22.02
C ALA A 18 -2.73 18.11 21.86
N GLY A 19 -2.86 18.81 20.73
CA GLY A 19 -2.36 20.16 20.52
C GLY A 19 -3.57 21.08 20.37
N CYS A 20 -4.24 21.38 21.49
CA CYS A 20 -5.28 22.41 21.52
C CYS A 20 -4.59 23.78 21.48
N GLY A 21 -4.47 24.35 20.29
CA GLY A 21 -3.99 25.71 20.06
C GLY A 21 -5.02 26.46 19.23
N ALA A 22 -5.83 27.28 19.89
CA ALA A 22 -6.64 28.27 19.21
C ALA A 22 -5.71 29.34 18.61
N GLY A 23 -5.77 29.52 17.29
CA GLY A 23 -5.22 30.70 16.63
C GLY A 23 -4.33 30.40 15.43
N SER A 24 -4.82 30.84 14.28
CA SER A 24 -4.05 31.22 13.08
C SER A 24 -3.50 30.08 12.25
N ALA A 25 -3.93 30.08 10.99
CA ALA A 25 -3.36 29.30 9.91
C ALA A 25 -1.83 29.42 9.93
N ASP A 26 -1.16 28.31 10.21
CA ASP A 26 0.20 28.09 9.75
C ASP A 26 0.26 26.72 9.13
N LYS A 27 0.71 26.73 7.88
CA LYS A 27 0.98 25.56 7.06
C LYS A 27 1.85 24.64 7.92
N THR A 28 1.37 23.44 8.19
CA THR A 28 2.25 22.38 8.63
C THR A 28 3.34 22.28 7.57
N ASP A 29 4.54 22.77 7.91
CA ASP A 29 5.77 22.37 7.26
C ASP A 29 5.89 20.85 7.49
N GLY A 30 5.18 20.11 6.65
CA GLY A 30 4.95 18.68 6.76
C GLY A 30 6.23 17.96 6.42
N GLY A 31 7.01 17.64 7.45
CA GLY A 31 8.12 16.70 7.32
C GLY A 31 7.63 15.39 6.72
N LYS A 32 8.51 14.70 5.99
CA LYS A 32 8.23 13.35 5.49
C LYS A 32 7.86 12.46 6.66
N GLN A 33 6.65 11.91 6.63
CA GLN A 33 6.22 10.86 7.55
C GLN A 33 6.26 9.55 6.79
N THR A 34 6.80 8.51 7.41
CA THR A 34 6.83 7.17 6.82
C THR A 34 6.16 6.18 7.74
N ALA A 35 5.49 5.19 7.16
CA ALA A 35 4.96 4.06 7.89
C ALA A 35 5.44 2.78 7.21
N SER A 36 5.81 1.77 8.00
CA SER A 36 6.37 0.53 7.48
C SER A 36 5.67 -0.69 8.07
N ALA A 37 5.49 -1.72 7.25
CA ALA A 37 4.95 -3.01 7.65
C ALA A 37 5.52 -4.13 6.78
N TYR A 38 5.34 -5.36 7.25
CA TYR A 38 5.76 -6.56 6.56
C TYR A 38 4.58 -7.24 5.88
N LEU A 39 4.75 -7.62 4.62
CA LEU A 39 3.82 -8.43 3.87
C LEU A 39 4.40 -9.83 3.72
N ASP A 40 3.70 -10.80 4.30
CA ASP A 40 4.10 -12.20 4.26
C ASP A 40 3.60 -12.86 2.97
N GLN A 41 4.52 -13.51 2.26
CA GLN A 41 4.20 -14.40 1.15
C GLN A 41 4.94 -15.72 1.36
N ASP A 42 4.25 -16.79 1.76
CA ASP A 42 4.76 -18.17 2.01
C ASP A 42 6.15 -18.30 2.65
N GLU A 43 7.22 -18.01 1.89
CA GLU A 43 8.64 -18.13 2.26
C GLU A 43 9.44 -16.80 2.27
N SER A 44 8.86 -15.71 1.75
CA SER A 44 9.49 -14.37 1.64
C SER A 44 8.69 -13.33 2.42
N CYS A 45 9.40 -12.42 3.09
CA CYS A 45 8.80 -11.28 3.77
C CYS A 45 9.19 -9.99 3.04
N VAL A 46 8.21 -9.20 2.63
CA VAL A 46 8.43 -7.90 1.97
C VAL A 46 8.23 -6.80 3.00
N GLU A 47 9.27 -6.05 3.33
CA GLU A 47 9.12 -4.81 4.05
C GLU A 47 8.67 -3.71 3.07
N VAL A 48 7.56 -3.06 3.40
CA VAL A 48 7.01 -1.93 2.65
C VAL A 48 7.13 -0.70 3.52
N THR A 49 7.78 0.34 3.00
CA THR A 49 7.76 1.69 3.58
C THR A 49 6.95 2.63 2.70
N VAL A 50 6.03 3.37 3.29
CA VAL A 50 5.11 4.29 2.59
C VAL A 50 5.41 5.74 2.96
N ASP A 51 5.68 6.60 1.98
CA ASP A 51 5.79 8.06 2.16
C ASP A 51 4.39 8.68 2.30
N LEU A 52 4.12 9.31 3.44
CA LEU A 52 2.84 9.95 3.78
C LEU A 52 2.85 11.47 3.58
N THR A 53 3.90 12.01 2.96
CA THR A 53 4.00 13.45 2.63
C THR A 53 2.80 13.91 1.82
N GLY A 54 2.28 15.09 2.15
CA GLY A 54 1.12 15.68 1.46
C GLY A 54 -0.23 15.30 2.05
N GLY A 55 -0.27 14.74 3.27
CA GLY A 55 -1.53 14.46 3.98
C GLY A 55 -2.10 13.06 3.73
N TRP A 56 -1.27 12.11 3.32
CA TRP A 56 -1.70 10.75 3.03
C TRP A 56 -1.82 9.93 4.31
N SER A 57 -2.69 8.93 4.29
CA SER A 57 -2.82 7.94 5.36
C SER A 57 -2.68 6.53 4.79
N VAL A 58 -2.27 5.59 5.62
CA VAL A 58 -2.09 4.19 5.23
C VAL A 58 -2.71 3.26 6.27
N GLU A 59 -3.36 2.20 5.79
CA GLU A 59 -3.80 1.06 6.60
C GLU A 59 -3.05 -0.20 6.17
N PHE A 60 -2.60 -0.98 7.15
CA PHE A 60 -1.96 -2.27 6.92
C PHE A 60 -2.92 -3.39 7.30
N ALA A 61 -3.16 -4.29 6.34
CA ALA A 61 -3.88 -5.53 6.56
C ALA A 61 -2.97 -6.72 6.23
N ARG A 62 -3.41 -7.92 6.61
CA ARG A 62 -2.62 -9.12 6.32
C ARG A 62 -2.46 -9.30 4.80
N GLY A 63 -1.24 -9.20 4.31
CA GLY A 63 -0.90 -9.35 2.89
C GLY A 63 -1.25 -8.15 2.01
N ALA A 64 -1.67 -7.01 2.59
CA ALA A 64 -2.06 -5.83 1.83
C ALA A 64 -1.72 -4.49 2.53
N VAL A 65 -1.48 -3.46 1.73
CA VAL A 65 -1.33 -2.07 2.15
C VAL A 65 -2.35 -1.21 1.40
N TYR A 66 -3.18 -0.48 2.14
CA TYR A 66 -4.18 0.44 1.57
C TYR A 66 -3.73 1.88 1.77
N LEU A 67 -3.60 2.63 0.68
CA LEU A 67 -3.20 4.03 0.67
C LEU A 67 -4.41 4.93 0.46
N TYR A 68 -4.54 5.99 1.26
CA TYR A 68 -5.65 6.93 1.24
C TYR A 68 -5.19 8.37 1.08
N ASP A 69 -5.85 9.13 0.22
CA ASP A 69 -5.69 10.59 0.12
C ASP A 69 -6.44 11.30 1.26
N GLY A 70 -5.73 11.69 2.32
CA GLY A 70 -6.31 12.24 3.56
C GLY A 70 -6.59 11.19 4.64
N GLU A 71 -7.20 11.63 5.75
CA GLU A 71 -7.55 10.78 6.90
C GLU A 71 -8.47 9.61 6.52
N ILE A 72 -8.30 8.45 7.19
CA ILE A 72 -9.15 7.27 7.03
C ILE A 72 -10.45 7.51 7.81
N THR A 73 -11.58 7.40 7.12
CA THR A 73 -12.92 7.51 7.71
C THR A 73 -13.76 6.30 7.30
N GLU A 74 -14.86 6.06 8.01
CA GLU A 74 -15.84 5.04 7.62
C GLU A 74 -16.28 5.25 6.16
N ASP A 75 -16.46 4.15 5.42
CA ASP A 75 -16.85 4.10 4.02
C ASP A 75 -15.90 4.77 3.00
N LYS A 76 -14.71 5.21 3.42
CA LYS A 76 -13.72 5.75 2.50
C LYS A 76 -13.03 4.61 1.73
N GLU A 77 -13.09 4.68 0.40
CA GLU A 77 -12.33 3.79 -0.47
C GLU A 77 -10.83 4.19 -0.50
N SER A 78 -9.95 3.19 -0.57
CA SER A 78 -8.52 3.42 -0.76
C SER A 78 -8.24 3.97 -2.16
N THR A 79 -7.29 4.88 -2.27
CA THR A 79 -6.79 5.40 -3.54
C THR A 79 -5.89 4.39 -4.25
N ALA A 80 -5.21 3.53 -3.49
CA ALA A 80 -4.44 2.42 -4.05
C ALA A 80 -4.36 1.26 -3.06
N MET A 81 -4.14 0.07 -3.61
CA MET A 81 -3.89 -1.15 -2.86
C MET A 81 -2.59 -1.79 -3.37
N LEU A 82 -1.72 -2.16 -2.45
CA LEU A 82 -0.53 -2.97 -2.73
C LEU A 82 -0.72 -4.34 -2.08
N ILE A 83 -0.53 -5.42 -2.84
CA ILE A 83 -0.65 -6.81 -2.37
C ILE A 83 0.55 -7.64 -2.81
N THR A 84 0.85 -8.68 -2.04
CA THR A 84 1.71 -9.78 -2.48
C THR A 84 0.89 -10.81 -3.25
N LEU A 85 1.45 -11.33 -4.33
CA LEU A 85 0.85 -12.35 -5.17
C LEU A 85 1.59 -13.68 -5.02
N ASP A 86 0.85 -14.78 -5.12
CA ASP A 86 1.46 -16.08 -5.42
C ASP A 86 2.13 -16.03 -6.80
N LYS A 87 3.20 -16.80 -6.98
CA LYS A 87 3.99 -16.79 -8.22
C LYS A 87 3.14 -17.07 -9.45
N ASP A 88 2.28 -18.08 -9.39
CA ASP A 88 1.45 -18.49 -10.52
C ASP A 88 0.46 -17.37 -10.92
N VAL A 89 -0.06 -16.63 -9.94
CA VAL A 89 -0.94 -15.47 -10.17
C VAL A 89 -0.15 -14.32 -10.78
N TYR A 90 1.05 -14.03 -10.27
CA TYR A 90 1.93 -13.02 -10.85
C TYR A 90 2.30 -13.34 -12.30
N GLU A 91 2.63 -14.59 -12.62
CA GLU A 91 2.98 -15.00 -13.97
C GLU A 91 1.78 -14.87 -14.94
N GLU A 92 0.56 -15.15 -14.46
CA GLU A 92 -0.68 -14.92 -15.20
C GLU A 92 -0.91 -13.41 -15.46
N ASP A 93 -0.83 -12.59 -14.42
CA ASP A 93 -1.00 -11.13 -14.51
C ASP A 93 0.08 -10.48 -15.38
N MET A 94 1.33 -10.96 -15.31
CA MET A 94 2.42 -10.49 -16.16
C MET A 94 2.18 -10.85 -17.63
N ALA A 95 1.67 -12.05 -17.92
CA ALA A 95 1.30 -12.42 -19.28
C ALA A 95 0.17 -11.53 -19.83
N GLU A 96 -0.81 -11.18 -18.99
CA GLU A 96 -1.86 -10.21 -19.35
C GLU A 96 -1.27 -8.82 -19.61
N ALA A 97 -0.43 -8.32 -18.70
CA ALA A 97 0.23 -7.02 -18.83
C ALA A 97 1.03 -6.93 -20.14
N MET A 98 1.83 -7.96 -20.46
CA MET A 98 2.62 -8.00 -21.70
C MET A 98 1.76 -8.15 -22.97
N ALA A 99 0.51 -8.61 -22.85
CA ALA A 99 -0.45 -8.67 -23.95
C ALA A 99 -1.23 -7.36 -24.14
N ASP A 100 -1.27 -6.48 -23.13
CA ASP A 100 -1.93 -5.19 -23.22
C ASP A 100 -1.17 -4.24 -24.18
N GLN A 101 -1.90 -3.59 -25.07
CA GLN A 101 -1.30 -2.70 -26.09
C GLN A 101 -0.75 -1.38 -25.53
N ASN A 102 -1.15 -1.02 -24.30
CA ASN A 102 -0.76 0.19 -23.60
C ASN A 102 0.18 -0.08 -22.42
N HIS A 103 0.74 -1.29 -22.31
CA HIS A 103 1.73 -1.55 -21.27
C HIS A 103 2.97 -0.67 -21.45
N LYS A 104 3.63 -0.41 -20.33
CA LYS A 104 4.87 0.35 -20.26
C LYS A 104 5.85 -0.36 -19.34
N ASP A 105 6.92 -0.86 -19.93
CA ASP A 105 8.08 -1.38 -19.20
C ASP A 105 8.81 -0.24 -18.50
N VAL A 106 9.17 -0.44 -17.23
CA VAL A 106 10.02 0.46 -16.45
C VAL A 106 11.09 -0.32 -15.70
N ASP A 107 12.08 0.39 -15.17
CA ASP A 107 13.09 -0.23 -14.33
C ASP A 107 12.41 -0.84 -13.10
N GLY A 108 12.53 -2.17 -12.95
CA GLY A 108 11.94 -2.93 -11.86
C GLY A 108 10.47 -3.35 -12.02
N GLY A 109 9.77 -3.08 -13.13
CA GLY A 109 8.39 -3.57 -13.29
C GLY A 109 7.67 -3.16 -14.57
N VAL A 110 6.36 -3.42 -14.60
CA VAL A 110 5.50 -3.14 -15.76
C VAL A 110 4.24 -2.40 -15.30
N TYR A 111 3.97 -1.26 -15.93
CA TYR A 111 2.67 -0.59 -15.82
C TYR A 111 1.73 -1.09 -16.91
N TYR A 112 0.46 -1.31 -16.57
CA TYR A 112 -0.58 -1.65 -17.54
C TYR A 112 -1.97 -1.25 -17.04
N THR A 113 -2.97 -1.35 -17.91
CA THR A 113 -4.38 -1.18 -17.52
C THR A 113 -4.94 -2.56 -17.18
N GLY A 114 -5.24 -2.78 -15.90
CA GLY A 114 -5.81 -4.03 -15.42
C GLY A 114 -7.31 -4.14 -15.64
N SER A 115 -7.90 -5.17 -15.05
CA SER A 115 -9.34 -5.38 -15.02
C SER A 115 -10.08 -4.16 -14.45
N GLY A 116 -11.17 -3.75 -15.09
CA GLY A 116 -11.99 -2.61 -14.63
C GLY A 116 -11.50 -1.21 -15.06
N ASN A 117 -10.47 -1.13 -15.92
CA ASN A 117 -9.76 0.11 -16.29
C ASN A 117 -8.92 0.72 -15.15
N GLU A 118 -8.50 -0.10 -14.20
CA GLU A 118 -7.60 0.33 -13.12
C GLU A 118 -6.16 0.42 -13.62
N GLY A 119 -5.41 1.42 -13.15
CA GLY A 119 -3.98 1.44 -13.30
C GLY A 119 -3.34 0.34 -12.45
N SER A 120 -2.45 -0.44 -13.03
CA SER A 120 -1.77 -1.54 -12.36
C SER A 120 -0.26 -1.46 -12.56
N TYR A 121 0.49 -1.88 -11.54
CA TYR A 121 1.95 -1.99 -11.57
C TYR A 121 2.37 -3.33 -10.97
N LEU A 122 3.05 -4.15 -11.78
CA LEU A 122 3.61 -5.44 -11.39
C LEU A 122 5.12 -5.34 -11.23
N THR A 123 5.64 -5.90 -10.14
CA THR A 123 7.08 -5.99 -9.87
C THR A 123 7.41 -7.30 -9.16
N SER A 124 8.66 -7.75 -9.31
CA SER A 124 9.23 -8.82 -8.50
C SER A 124 10.49 -8.33 -7.80
N LEU A 125 10.69 -8.77 -6.56
CA LEU A 125 11.92 -8.54 -5.82
C LEU A 125 12.74 -9.83 -5.87
N ASN A 126 13.90 -9.78 -6.54
CA ASN A 126 14.85 -10.90 -6.69
C ASN A 126 14.17 -12.25 -7.04
N ASP A 127 13.10 -12.23 -7.84
CA ASP A 127 12.26 -13.39 -8.18
C ASP A 127 11.74 -14.21 -6.97
N SER A 128 11.75 -13.61 -5.78
CA SER A 128 11.42 -14.26 -4.50
C SER A 128 10.14 -13.71 -3.87
N ALA A 129 9.76 -12.47 -4.21
CA ALA A 129 8.46 -11.90 -3.85
C ALA A 129 7.83 -11.19 -5.05
N TYR A 130 6.53 -11.33 -5.20
CA TYR A 130 5.77 -10.81 -6.34
C TYR A 130 4.71 -9.84 -5.84
N VAL A 131 4.67 -8.63 -6.40
CA VAL A 131 3.85 -7.53 -5.88
C VAL A 131 3.02 -6.90 -7.01
N LEU A 132 1.76 -6.64 -6.69
CA LEU A 132 0.84 -5.86 -7.51
C LEU A 132 0.41 -4.62 -6.74
N ILE A 133 0.45 -3.48 -7.41
CA ILE A 133 -0.17 -2.24 -6.94
C ILE A 133 -1.30 -1.89 -7.91
N THR A 134 -2.50 -1.62 -7.42
CA THR A 134 -3.64 -1.14 -8.23
C THR A 134 -4.14 0.22 -7.75
N ALA A 135 -4.66 1.02 -8.68
CA ALA A 135 -5.30 2.29 -8.41
C ALA A 135 -6.42 2.59 -9.45
N PRO A 136 -7.46 3.36 -9.11
CA PRO A 136 -8.58 3.63 -10.02
C PRO A 136 -8.23 4.42 -11.30
N ASP A 137 -7.09 5.10 -11.35
CA ASP A 137 -6.67 5.94 -12.48
C ASP A 137 -5.20 5.73 -12.83
N GLN A 138 -4.94 5.33 -14.07
CA GLN A 138 -3.61 5.10 -14.61
C GLN A 138 -2.73 6.36 -14.62
N ALA A 139 -3.31 7.55 -14.77
CA ALA A 139 -2.56 8.80 -14.86
C ALA A 139 -1.77 9.13 -13.57
N ASN A 140 -2.21 8.61 -12.43
CA ASN A 140 -1.58 8.83 -11.13
C ASN A 140 -0.67 7.68 -10.69
N MET A 141 -0.54 6.63 -11.51
CA MET A 141 0.08 5.38 -11.06
C MET A 141 1.56 5.55 -10.72
N GLU A 142 2.32 6.31 -11.52
CA GLU A 142 3.75 6.56 -11.22
C GLU A 142 3.94 7.31 -9.89
N ASP A 143 3.12 8.34 -9.64
CA ASP A 143 3.15 9.10 -8.39
C ASP A 143 2.72 8.25 -7.19
N ILE A 144 1.76 7.34 -7.37
CA ILE A 144 1.33 6.38 -6.34
C ILE A 144 2.45 5.38 -6.05
N VAL A 145 3.03 4.75 -7.07
CA VAL A 145 4.11 3.77 -6.92
C VAL A 145 5.33 4.39 -6.23
N ALA A 146 5.67 5.65 -6.55
CA ALA A 146 6.77 6.36 -5.94
C ALA A 146 6.64 6.58 -4.41
N ARG A 147 5.44 6.37 -3.84
CA ARG A 147 5.23 6.40 -2.38
C ARG A 147 5.67 5.11 -1.71
N PHE A 148 5.71 3.99 -2.42
CA PHE A 148 6.08 2.70 -1.88
C PHE A 148 7.57 2.44 -2.12
N THR A 149 8.29 2.14 -1.04
CA THR A 149 9.63 1.57 -1.10
C THR A 149 9.54 0.12 -0.64
N LEU A 150 10.01 -0.79 -1.49
CA LEU A 150 9.94 -2.23 -1.28
C LEU A 150 11.33 -2.82 -1.03
N THR A 151 11.46 -3.62 0.02
CA THR A 151 12.69 -4.37 0.32
C THR A 151 12.37 -5.80 0.74
N LEU A 152 13.28 -6.72 0.42
CA LEU A 152 13.25 -8.07 0.97
C LEU A 152 14.00 -8.09 2.29
N ASP A 153 13.43 -8.76 3.29
CA ASP A 153 14.09 -9.09 4.56
C ASP A 153 14.64 -10.54 4.52
#